data_AF-A0A957C320-F1
#
_entry.id   AF-A0A957C320-F1
#
_cell.length_a   1.000
_cell.length_b   1.000
_cell.length_c   1.000
_cell.angle_alpha   90.00
_cell.angle_beta   90.00
_cell.angle_gamma   90.00
#
_symmetry.space_group_name_H-M   'P 1'
#
loop_
_entity.id
_entity.type
_entity.pdbx_description
1 polymer ?
#
loop_
_entity_poly.entity_id
_entity_poly.type
_entity_poly.pdbx_seq_one_letter_code
_entity_poly.pdbx_strand_id
1 'polypeptide(L)'
;MVTGAKQLIHSLIEAAILLVVLAALVAVPHSQAQDRSAGCREYNRNGSTNNSQQFYAGEILHVQFVVGTGTTVTQAGIYDHDNAVYAKSVSGSFGPGSIISVSYRIPADGSYNLSFGAQPVVPPDKSFSCETPQSAIDLAAAGFIINAEGQLVELPVDNRFNWHNGDLFALIFPTNDYAGDPALDVYCIVDGEGVLGMHVTQSTIAGYDEAQPQTVPVMEAPMCDASFYLLDGGEYPYQINIVDSEGKLYETLCTDLTCATRISRFIDPNE
;
A
#
# COMPACT_ATOMS: atom_id res chain seq x y z
N MET A 1 -36.47 24.49 45.51
CA MET A 1 -36.37 23.02 45.42
C MET A 1 -36.78 22.43 44.05
N VAL A 2 -37.32 23.21 43.10
CA VAL A 2 -37.79 22.67 41.80
C VAL A 2 -36.67 22.58 40.73
N THR A 3 -35.54 23.28 40.92
CA THR A 3 -34.43 23.33 39.96
C THR A 3 -33.58 22.06 39.91
N GLY A 4 -33.44 21.33 41.03
CA GLY A 4 -32.64 20.10 41.07
C GLY A 4 -33.27 18.92 40.31
N ALA A 5 -34.61 18.85 40.26
CA ALA A 5 -35.31 17.74 39.61
C ALA A 5 -35.17 17.78 38.07
N LYS A 6 -35.11 18.96 37.47
CA LYS A 6 -34.92 19.10 36.01
C LYS A 6 -33.54 18.64 35.54
N GLN A 7 -32.51 18.90 36.35
CA GLN A 7 -31.13 18.56 35.99
C GLN A 7 -30.92 17.05 36.05
N LEU A 8 -31.51 16.38 37.04
CA LEU A 8 -31.46 14.92 37.16
C LEU A 8 -32.15 14.19 35.99
N ILE A 9 -33.29 14.72 35.53
CA ILE A 9 -34.04 14.14 34.40
C ILE A 9 -33.24 14.27 33.09
N HIS A 10 -32.54 15.38 32.87
CA HIS A 10 -31.75 15.58 31.66
C HIS A 10 -30.58 14.59 31.56
N SER A 11 -29.84 14.41 32.66
CA SER A 11 -28.71 13.46 32.70
C SER A 11 -29.14 12.00 32.54
N LEU A 12 -30.33 11.63 33.03
CA LEU A 12 -30.87 10.28 32.83
C LEU A 12 -31.28 10.01 31.37
N ILE A 13 -31.75 11.04 30.64
CA ILE A 13 -32.10 10.92 29.22
C ILE A 13 -30.84 10.76 28.38
N GLU A 14 -29.79 11.54 28.63
CA GLU A 14 -28.51 11.43 27.90
C GLU A 14 -27.86 10.05 28.11
N ALA A 15 -27.85 9.55 29.34
CA ALA A 15 -27.33 8.22 29.65
C ALA A 15 -28.14 7.10 28.97
N ALA A 16 -29.47 7.22 28.89
CA ALA A 16 -30.31 6.24 28.23
C ALA A 16 -30.11 6.24 26.70
N ILE A 17 -29.93 7.40 26.07
CA ILE A 17 -29.63 7.50 24.64
C ILE A 17 -28.29 6.86 24.33
N LEU A 18 -27.26 7.12 25.15
CA LEU A 18 -25.94 6.51 24.97
C LEU A 18 -25.98 4.99 25.09
N LEU A 19 -26.78 4.45 26.03
CA LEU A 19 -26.95 3.01 26.22
C LEU A 19 -27.66 2.33 25.03
N VAL A 20 -28.66 2.99 24.43
CA VAL A 20 -29.39 2.48 23.26
C VAL A 20 -28.49 2.49 22.02
N VAL A 21 -27.67 3.52 21.84
CA VAL A 21 -26.70 3.59 20.73
C VAL A 21 -25.63 2.50 20.89
N LEU A 22 -25.11 2.27 22.11
CA LEU A 22 -24.15 1.20 22.38
C LEU A 22 -24.76 -0.19 22.11
N ALA A 23 -26.01 -0.42 22.52
CA ALA A 23 -26.70 -1.68 22.27
C ALA A 23 -26.95 -1.93 20.77
N ALA A 24 -27.21 -0.87 19.99
CA ALA A 24 -27.38 -0.96 18.54
C ALA A 24 -26.06 -1.26 17.80
N LEU A 25 -24.92 -0.76 18.30
CA LEU A 25 -23.58 -1.07 17.76
C LEU A 25 -23.12 -2.51 18.05
N VAL A 26 -23.55 -3.09 19.16
CA VAL A 26 -23.19 -4.48 19.54
C VAL A 26 -24.11 -5.52 18.89
N ALA A 27 -25.27 -5.11 18.37
CA ALA A 27 -26.27 -6.00 17.78
C ALA A 27 -26.18 -6.11 16.25
N VAL A 28 -24.97 -6.03 15.66
CA VAL A 28 -24.78 -6.50 14.28
C VAL A 28 -24.84 -8.04 14.31
N PRO A 29 -25.85 -8.67 13.68
CA PRO A 29 -25.97 -10.11 13.75
C PRO A 29 -24.75 -10.76 13.08
N HIS A 30 -23.98 -11.48 13.89
CA HIS A 30 -22.87 -12.37 13.53
C HIS A 30 -23.34 -13.61 12.73
N SER A 31 -24.39 -13.48 11.92
CA SER A 31 -24.92 -14.56 11.11
C SER A 31 -24.36 -14.47 9.70
N GLN A 32 -23.50 -15.44 9.37
CA GLN A 32 -22.93 -15.76 8.05
C GLN A 32 -21.48 -15.31 7.78
N ALA A 33 -20.63 -15.29 8.80
CA ALA A 33 -19.26 -15.76 8.59
C ALA A 33 -19.30 -17.30 8.45
N GLN A 34 -19.84 -17.80 7.32
CA GLN A 34 -19.42 -19.11 6.86
C GLN A 34 -17.90 -19.05 6.72
N ASP A 35 -17.24 -20.14 7.06
CA ASP A 35 -15.83 -20.40 6.87
C ASP A 35 -15.41 -20.05 5.42
N ARG A 36 -15.06 -18.77 5.19
CA ARG A 36 -14.64 -18.19 3.91
C ARG A 36 -13.15 -18.42 3.68
N SER A 37 -12.59 -19.47 4.28
CA SER A 37 -11.28 -19.99 3.93
C SER A 37 -11.40 -20.73 2.59
N ALA A 38 -11.51 -19.97 1.50
CA ALA A 38 -11.17 -20.47 0.18
C ALA A 38 -9.67 -20.77 0.19
N GLY A 39 -9.30 -21.93 0.75
CA GLY A 39 -7.93 -22.35 0.89
C GLY A 39 -7.25 -22.38 -0.47
N CYS A 40 -6.18 -21.59 -0.59
CA CYS A 40 -5.27 -21.63 -1.72
C CYS A 40 -4.85 -23.09 -1.95
N ARG A 41 -5.20 -23.63 -3.11
CA ARG A 41 -4.66 -24.91 -3.58
C ARG A 41 -3.68 -24.60 -4.69
N GLU A 42 -2.41 -24.88 -4.42
CA GLU A 42 -1.39 -24.96 -5.46
C GLU A 42 -1.82 -26.08 -6.43
N TYR A 43 -2.19 -25.71 -7.65
CA TYR A 43 -2.60 -26.67 -8.68
C TYR A 43 -1.46 -26.87 -9.67
N ASN A 44 -0.56 -27.79 -9.33
CA ASN A 44 0.34 -28.37 -10.32
C ASN A 44 -0.44 -29.42 -11.13
N ARG A 45 -0.97 -29.03 -12.29
CA ARG A 45 -1.71 -29.96 -13.16
C ARG A 45 -1.14 -29.97 -14.57
N ASN A 46 -0.38 -31.01 -14.87
CA ASN A 46 -0.02 -31.37 -16.23
C ASN A 46 -1.28 -31.81 -16.99
N GLY A 47 -1.76 -30.98 -17.92
CA GLY A 47 -2.58 -31.45 -19.05
C GLY A 47 -4.10 -31.20 -19.05
N SER A 48 -4.63 -30.16 -18.39
CA SER A 48 -6.04 -29.75 -18.62
C SER A 48 -6.16 -28.24 -18.83
N THR A 49 -6.93 -27.83 -19.85
CA THR A 49 -7.00 -26.44 -20.36
C THR A 49 -8.05 -25.55 -19.69
N ASN A 50 -8.93 -26.09 -18.83
CA ASN A 50 -10.03 -25.32 -18.27
C ASN A 50 -10.09 -25.50 -16.75
N ASN A 51 -9.47 -24.57 -16.02
CA ASN A 51 -9.67 -24.43 -14.57
C ASN A 51 -10.65 -23.29 -14.35
N SER A 52 -11.94 -23.64 -14.26
CA SER A 52 -13.01 -22.71 -13.90
C SER A 52 -13.02 -22.56 -12.38
N GLN A 53 -12.80 -21.35 -11.87
CA GLN A 53 -12.90 -21.05 -10.44
C GLN A 53 -13.95 -19.98 -10.19
N GLN A 54 -14.62 -20.04 -9.04
CA GLN A 54 -15.60 -19.03 -8.62
C GLN A 54 -14.86 -17.82 -8.04
N PHE A 55 -15.20 -16.63 -8.51
CA PHE A 55 -14.71 -15.35 -8.00
C PHE A 55 -15.88 -14.39 -7.79
N TYR A 56 -15.68 -13.39 -6.94
CA TYR A 56 -16.69 -12.41 -6.57
C TYR A 56 -16.37 -11.02 -7.12
N ALA A 57 -17.41 -10.24 -7.41
CA ALA A 57 -17.32 -8.88 -7.88
C ALA A 57 -16.49 -8.01 -6.94
N GLY A 58 -15.54 -7.27 -7.50
CA GLY A 58 -14.63 -6.38 -6.78
C GLY A 58 -13.31 -7.01 -6.38
N GLU A 59 -13.19 -8.34 -6.36
CA GLU A 59 -11.93 -9.04 -6.11
C GLU A 59 -10.87 -8.67 -7.16
N ILE A 60 -9.60 -8.66 -6.76
CA ILE A 60 -8.47 -8.52 -7.68
C ILE A 60 -7.82 -9.89 -7.82
N LEU A 61 -7.86 -10.42 -9.04
CA LEU A 61 -7.22 -11.66 -9.39
C LEU A 61 -5.81 -11.35 -9.93
N HIS A 62 -4.79 -11.77 -9.18
CA HIS A 62 -3.40 -11.78 -9.60
C HIS A 62 -3.01 -13.18 -10.05
N VAL A 63 -2.58 -13.30 -11.31
CA VAL A 63 -2.13 -14.56 -11.89
C VAL A 63 -0.72 -14.40 -12.39
N GLN A 64 0.19 -15.22 -11.87
CA GLN A 64 1.52 -15.39 -12.42
C GLN A 64 1.57 -16.65 -13.26
N PHE A 65 2.14 -16.52 -14.46
CA PHE A 65 2.36 -17.62 -15.37
C PHE A 65 3.87 -17.79 -15.58
N VAL A 66 4.37 -19.00 -15.35
CA VAL A 66 5.76 -19.36 -15.66
C VAL A 66 5.79 -20.09 -16.99
N VAL A 67 6.59 -19.59 -17.94
CA VAL A 67 6.76 -20.24 -19.25
C VAL A 67 7.76 -21.39 -19.11
N GLY A 68 7.24 -22.62 -19.22
CA GLY A 68 8.05 -23.84 -19.20
C GLY A 68 9.10 -23.90 -20.32
N THR A 69 10.07 -24.79 -20.15
CA THR A 69 11.15 -24.97 -21.13
C THR A 69 10.61 -25.47 -22.48
N GLY A 70 11.25 -25.05 -23.58
CA GLY A 70 10.87 -25.49 -24.94
C GLY A 70 9.56 -24.92 -25.49
N THR A 71 8.95 -23.94 -24.83
CA THR A 71 7.67 -23.33 -25.25
C THR A 71 7.83 -21.83 -25.43
N THR A 72 7.11 -21.26 -26.41
CA THR A 72 6.88 -19.82 -26.51
C THR A 72 5.39 -19.55 -26.29
N VAL A 73 5.09 -18.57 -25.44
CA VAL A 73 3.72 -18.10 -25.23
C VAL A 73 3.57 -16.80 -26.00
N THR A 74 2.52 -16.70 -26.83
CA THR A 74 2.21 -15.46 -27.57
C THR A 74 1.15 -14.63 -26.87
N GLN A 75 0.35 -15.27 -26.01
CA GLN A 75 -0.72 -14.63 -25.25
C GLN A 75 -1.02 -15.38 -23.95
N ALA A 76 -1.16 -14.64 -22.85
CA ALA A 76 -1.63 -15.14 -21.57
C ALA A 76 -2.76 -14.24 -21.06
N GLY A 77 -3.80 -14.81 -20.44
CA GLY A 77 -4.89 -13.98 -19.94
C GLY A 77 -5.98 -14.71 -19.15
N ILE A 78 -6.91 -13.91 -18.67
CA ILE A 78 -8.06 -14.30 -17.85
C ILE A 78 -9.31 -14.20 -18.73
N TYR A 79 -10.15 -15.22 -18.70
CA TYR A 79 -11.40 -15.30 -19.46
C TYR A 79 -12.59 -15.19 -18.52
N ASP A 80 -13.59 -14.44 -18.98
CA ASP A 80 -14.90 -14.43 -18.37
C ASP A 80 -15.65 -15.75 -18.67
N HIS A 81 -16.56 -16.13 -17.78
CA HIS A 81 -17.37 -17.34 -17.83
C HIS A 81 -18.08 -17.53 -19.17
N ASP A 82 -18.59 -16.42 -19.72
CA ASP A 82 -19.55 -16.43 -20.82
C ASP A 82 -18.94 -16.12 -22.20
N ASN A 83 -17.64 -15.82 -22.29
CA ASN A 83 -17.04 -15.33 -23.53
C ASN A 83 -15.71 -16.01 -23.91
N ALA A 84 -15.59 -16.37 -25.19
CA ALA A 84 -14.35 -16.81 -25.84
C ALA A 84 -13.30 -15.67 -26.00
N VAL A 85 -13.48 -14.55 -25.30
CA VAL A 85 -12.69 -13.32 -25.40
C VAL A 85 -12.03 -13.05 -24.06
N TYR A 86 -10.75 -12.68 -24.09
CA TYR A 86 -9.99 -12.33 -22.89
C TYR A 86 -10.61 -11.14 -22.17
N ALA A 87 -10.96 -11.33 -20.90
CA ALA A 87 -11.33 -10.24 -19.99
C ALA A 87 -10.13 -9.34 -19.70
N LYS A 88 -8.93 -9.94 -19.61
CA LYS A 88 -7.63 -9.27 -19.65
C LYS A 88 -6.59 -10.21 -20.24
N SER A 89 -5.75 -9.72 -21.15
CA SER A 89 -4.61 -10.48 -21.65
C SER A 89 -3.36 -9.63 -21.77
N VAL A 90 -2.23 -10.30 -21.70
CA VAL A 90 -0.93 -9.79 -22.10
C VAL A 90 -0.51 -10.57 -23.35
N SER A 91 -0.21 -9.84 -24.41
CA SER A 91 0.28 -10.40 -25.68
C SER A 91 1.74 -10.02 -25.87
N GLY A 92 2.56 -10.96 -26.35
CA GLY A 92 4.00 -10.77 -26.51
C GLY A 92 4.67 -12.11 -26.77
N SER A 93 5.94 -12.09 -27.19
CA SER A 93 6.71 -13.33 -27.37
C SER A 93 7.46 -13.65 -26.08
N PHE A 94 6.90 -14.53 -25.25
CA PHE A 94 7.49 -14.94 -23.98
C PHE A 94 8.24 -16.25 -24.15
N GLY A 95 9.56 -16.23 -23.93
CA GLY A 95 10.41 -17.40 -24.00
C GLY A 95 10.45 -18.20 -22.69
N PRO A 96 11.11 -19.37 -22.68
CA PRO A 96 11.35 -20.17 -21.49
C PRO A 96 11.87 -19.35 -20.30
N GLY A 97 11.33 -19.60 -19.10
CA GLY A 97 11.71 -18.91 -17.86
C GLY A 97 11.07 -17.53 -17.67
N SER A 98 10.31 -17.03 -18.65
CA SER A 98 9.56 -15.78 -18.48
C SER A 98 8.48 -15.95 -17.41
N ILE A 99 8.34 -14.94 -16.55
CA ILE A 99 7.19 -14.79 -15.65
C ILE A 99 6.27 -13.74 -16.24
N ILE A 100 5.02 -14.10 -16.49
CA ILE A 100 3.99 -13.20 -17.00
C ILE A 100 2.99 -12.96 -15.88
N SER A 101 2.82 -11.70 -15.48
CA SER A 101 1.87 -11.31 -14.44
C SER A 101 0.65 -10.63 -15.07
N VAL A 102 -0.55 -11.07 -14.70
CA VAL A 102 -1.81 -10.47 -15.12
C VAL A 102 -2.66 -10.16 -13.89
N SER A 103 -3.04 -8.89 -13.75
CA SER A 103 -3.93 -8.42 -12.69
C SER A 103 -5.26 -8.01 -13.30
N TYR A 104 -6.37 -8.51 -12.75
CA TYR A 104 -7.72 -8.21 -13.23
C TYR A 104 -8.69 -8.04 -12.08
N ARG A 105 -9.43 -6.92 -12.09
CA ARG A 105 -10.53 -6.70 -11.15
C ARG A 105 -11.78 -7.41 -11.68
N ILE A 106 -12.34 -8.31 -10.88
CA ILE A 106 -13.52 -9.11 -11.21
C ILE A 106 -14.75 -8.19 -11.26
N PRO A 107 -15.42 -8.04 -12.41
CA PRO A 107 -16.53 -7.10 -12.56
C PRO A 107 -17.86 -7.63 -12.00
N ALA A 108 -18.02 -8.96 -11.95
CA ALA A 108 -19.24 -9.63 -11.52
C ALA A 108 -18.92 -10.99 -10.87
N ASP A 109 -19.76 -11.44 -9.95
CA ASP A 109 -19.71 -12.79 -9.41
C ASP A 109 -19.85 -13.80 -10.55
N GLY A 110 -18.99 -14.82 -10.58
CA GLY A 110 -19.03 -15.79 -11.66
C GLY A 110 -17.85 -16.75 -11.67
N SER A 111 -17.85 -17.67 -12.63
CA SER A 111 -16.74 -18.60 -12.77
C SER A 111 -15.80 -18.25 -13.91
N TYR A 112 -14.57 -17.88 -13.57
CA TYR A 112 -13.58 -17.41 -14.55
C TYR A 112 -12.63 -18.54 -14.93
N ASN A 113 -12.25 -18.57 -16.21
CA ASN A 113 -11.29 -19.54 -16.73
C ASN A 113 -9.92 -18.90 -16.92
N LEU A 114 -8.87 -19.59 -16.48
CA LEU A 114 -7.48 -19.21 -16.72
C LEU A 114 -6.94 -20.01 -17.91
N SER A 115 -6.45 -19.33 -18.96
CA SER A 115 -6.02 -20.00 -20.18
C SER A 115 -4.79 -19.34 -20.83
N PHE A 116 -4.08 -20.14 -21.62
CA PHE A 116 -2.90 -19.73 -22.38
C PHE A 116 -3.20 -19.86 -23.88
N GLY A 117 -2.87 -18.82 -24.64
CA GLY A 117 -2.69 -18.93 -26.09
C GLY A 117 -1.25 -19.37 -26.38
N ALA A 118 -1.00 -20.68 -26.42
CA ALA A 118 0.28 -21.23 -26.87
C ALA A 118 0.15 -21.84 -28.28
N GLN A 119 1.10 -21.55 -29.15
CA GLN A 119 1.29 -22.19 -30.45
C GLN A 119 2.78 -22.51 -30.59
N PRO A 120 3.25 -23.78 -30.73
CA PRO A 120 2.55 -25.07 -30.66
C PRO A 120 2.65 -25.77 -29.29
N VAL A 121 1.79 -26.77 -29.12
CA VAL A 121 1.47 -27.50 -27.87
C VAL A 121 2.65 -28.32 -27.35
N VAL A 122 3.53 -27.72 -26.57
CA VAL A 122 4.29 -28.43 -25.51
C VAL A 122 3.66 -27.99 -24.19
N PRO A 123 3.24 -28.90 -23.30
CA PRO A 123 2.64 -28.51 -22.03
C PRO A 123 3.74 -27.86 -21.18
N PRO A 124 3.67 -26.56 -20.86
CA PRO A 124 4.61 -25.98 -19.91
C PRO A 124 4.35 -26.57 -18.53
N ASP A 125 5.41 -26.72 -17.73
CA ASP A 125 5.28 -26.83 -16.28
C ASP A 125 4.61 -25.54 -15.81
N LYS A 126 3.37 -25.66 -15.33
CA LYS A 126 2.56 -24.52 -14.88
C LYS A 126 2.50 -24.54 -13.36
N SER A 127 3.20 -23.61 -12.72
CA SER A 127 2.85 -23.17 -11.37
C SER A 127 1.90 -21.98 -11.48
N PHE A 128 0.83 -22.01 -10.70
CA PHE A 128 -0.08 -20.89 -10.51
C PHE A 128 -0.07 -20.53 -9.03
N SER A 129 0.31 -19.30 -8.70
CA SER A 129 -0.03 -18.70 -7.42
C SER A 129 -1.26 -17.83 -7.63
N CYS A 130 -2.27 -18.01 -6.78
CA CYS A 130 -3.35 -17.05 -6.62
C CYS A 130 -3.11 -16.43 -5.24
N GLU A 131 -2.74 -15.16 -5.20
CA GLU A 131 -2.93 -14.39 -3.98
C GLU A 131 -4.40 -14.05 -3.93
N THR A 132 -5.11 -14.62 -2.94
CA THR A 132 -6.46 -14.12 -2.68
C THR A 132 -6.33 -12.68 -2.20
N PRO A 133 -7.29 -11.80 -2.56
CA PRO A 133 -7.43 -10.54 -1.85
C PRO A 133 -7.51 -10.80 -0.36
N GLN A 134 -8.07 -11.91 0.13
CA GLN A 134 -8.09 -12.19 1.56
C GLN A 134 -6.68 -12.28 2.17
N SER A 135 -5.70 -12.97 1.57
CA SER A 135 -4.33 -12.96 2.10
C SER A 135 -3.62 -11.61 1.93
N ALA A 136 -3.86 -10.86 0.86
CA ALA A 136 -3.28 -9.52 0.69
C ALA A 136 -4.00 -8.44 1.55
N ILE A 137 -5.29 -8.61 1.81
CA ILE A 137 -6.14 -7.80 2.71
C ILE A 137 -5.83 -8.17 4.15
N ASP A 138 -5.60 -9.44 4.48
CA ASP A 138 -5.18 -9.89 5.79
C ASP A 138 -3.74 -9.46 6.07
N LEU A 139 -2.85 -9.50 5.06
CA LEU A 139 -1.51 -8.92 5.16
C LEU A 139 -1.58 -7.39 5.29
N ALA A 140 -2.35 -6.68 4.47
CA ALA A 140 -2.50 -5.23 4.58
C ALA A 140 -3.16 -4.83 5.91
N ALA A 141 -4.14 -5.59 6.39
CA ALA A 141 -4.75 -5.41 7.72
C ALA A 141 -3.78 -5.78 8.86
N ALA A 142 -2.83 -6.69 8.62
CA ALA A 142 -1.71 -6.99 9.50
C ALA A 142 -0.53 -6.02 9.33
N GLY A 143 -0.64 -5.00 8.47
CA GLY A 143 0.42 -4.03 8.21
C GLY A 143 1.56 -4.59 7.35
N PHE A 144 1.28 -5.35 6.30
CA PHE A 144 2.27 -5.87 5.36
C PHE A 144 1.79 -5.76 3.91
N ILE A 145 2.73 -5.57 2.98
CA ILE A 145 2.53 -5.65 1.52
C ILE A 145 3.61 -6.52 0.88
N ILE A 146 3.38 -6.95 -0.35
CA ILE A 146 4.41 -7.55 -1.19
C ILE A 146 4.91 -6.47 -2.15
N ASN A 147 6.20 -6.14 -2.12
CA ASN A 147 6.78 -5.14 -3.03
C ASN A 147 6.90 -5.69 -4.47
N ALA A 148 7.38 -4.85 -5.40
CA ALA A 148 7.54 -5.25 -6.81
C ALA A 148 8.51 -6.43 -7.00
N GLU A 149 9.41 -6.63 -6.05
CA GLU A 149 10.40 -7.71 -5.99
C GLU A 149 9.86 -9.01 -5.37
N GLY A 150 8.59 -9.03 -4.92
CA GLY A 150 7.98 -10.21 -4.31
C GLY A 150 8.34 -10.41 -2.83
N GLN A 151 8.89 -9.39 -2.16
CA GLN A 151 9.27 -9.44 -0.76
C GLN A 151 8.14 -8.94 0.14
N LEU A 152 7.94 -9.60 1.27
CA LEU A 152 7.04 -9.13 2.32
C LEU A 152 7.66 -7.91 3.01
N VAL A 153 7.00 -6.76 2.93
CA VAL A 153 7.40 -5.49 3.53
C VAL A 153 6.36 -5.09 4.56
N GLU A 154 6.81 -4.78 5.76
CA GLU A 154 5.96 -4.22 6.82
C GLU A 154 5.58 -2.78 6.43
N LEU A 155 4.28 -2.51 6.39
CA LEU A 155 3.73 -1.17 6.31
C LEU A 155 3.73 -0.53 7.71
N PRO A 156 3.99 0.78 7.80
CA PRO A 156 3.72 1.53 9.02
C PRO A 156 2.25 1.41 9.43
N VAL A 157 2.00 1.30 10.73
CA VAL A 157 0.64 1.26 11.31
C VAL A 157 -0.14 2.55 11.04
N ASP A 158 0.58 3.65 10.82
CA ASP A 158 0.04 5.00 10.72
C ASP A 158 0.39 5.72 9.42
N ASN A 159 0.83 5.01 8.37
CA ASN A 159 1.19 5.55 7.04
C ASN A 159 2.48 6.40 6.95
N ARG A 160 3.28 6.51 8.02
CA ARG A 160 4.54 7.30 8.01
C ARG A 160 5.55 6.81 6.96
N PHE A 161 6.24 7.72 6.30
CA PHE A 161 7.14 7.37 5.18
C PHE A 161 8.47 6.77 5.59
N ASN A 162 8.98 7.12 6.76
CA ASN A 162 10.29 6.71 7.22
C ASN A 162 10.25 5.56 8.24
N TRP A 163 9.26 4.66 8.11
CA TRP A 163 9.13 3.46 8.96
C TRP A 163 10.45 2.68 9.02
N HIS A 164 10.93 2.43 10.25
CA HIS A 164 12.24 1.83 10.55
C HIS A 164 13.47 2.61 10.05
N ASN A 165 13.32 3.87 9.61
CA ASN A 165 14.40 4.72 9.09
C ASN A 165 14.38 6.11 9.73
N GLY A 166 14.80 6.17 11.00
CA GLY A 166 14.86 7.43 11.77
C GLY A 166 13.53 7.83 12.42
N ASP A 167 12.53 6.95 12.38
CA ASP A 167 11.19 7.15 12.94
C ASP A 167 11.13 7.16 14.47
N LEU A 168 12.23 6.85 15.14
CA LEU A 168 12.38 7.09 16.58
C LEU A 168 12.71 8.56 16.92
N PHE A 169 13.18 9.34 15.94
CA PHE A 169 13.63 10.72 16.13
C PHE A 169 12.67 11.72 15.49
N ALA A 170 12.17 11.42 14.29
CA ALA A 170 11.14 12.21 13.63
C ALA A 170 10.26 11.33 12.74
N LEU A 171 8.97 11.65 12.63
CA LEU A 171 8.01 10.96 11.77
C LEU A 171 7.69 11.83 10.56
N ILE A 172 7.69 11.24 9.37
CA ILE A 172 7.33 11.92 8.12
C ILE A 172 5.96 11.43 7.66
N PHE A 173 4.98 12.32 7.55
CA PHE A 173 3.64 11.99 7.08
C PHE A 173 3.29 12.71 5.78
N PRO A 174 2.70 12.01 4.80
CA PRO A 174 1.99 12.70 3.73
C PRO A 174 0.78 13.41 4.31
N THR A 175 0.54 14.61 3.85
CA THR A 175 -0.67 15.35 4.16
C THR A 175 -1.11 16.16 2.94
N ASN A 176 -2.19 16.91 3.09
CA ASN A 176 -2.55 17.96 2.15
C ASN A 176 -2.63 19.29 2.91
N ASP A 177 -2.30 20.38 2.23
CA ASP A 177 -2.49 21.71 2.78
C ASP A 177 -3.97 22.12 2.81
N TYR A 178 -4.25 23.36 3.21
CA TYR A 178 -5.62 23.89 3.28
C TYR A 178 -6.32 24.01 1.91
N ALA A 179 -5.56 24.01 0.81
CA ALA A 179 -6.05 24.05 -0.56
C ALA A 179 -6.30 22.63 -1.11
N GLY A 180 -5.83 21.60 -0.40
CA GLY A 180 -5.88 20.21 -0.84
C GLY A 180 -4.68 19.81 -1.70
N ASP A 181 -3.64 20.65 -1.79
CA ASP A 181 -2.42 20.35 -2.51
C ASP A 181 -1.50 19.48 -1.63
N PRO A 182 -0.67 18.60 -2.23
CA PRO A 182 0.25 17.75 -1.48
C PRO A 182 1.19 18.54 -0.56
N ALA A 183 1.34 18.04 0.66
CA ALA A 183 2.23 18.59 1.66
C ALA A 183 2.85 17.46 2.50
N LEU A 184 3.89 17.81 3.26
CA LEU A 184 4.57 16.90 4.18
C LEU A 184 4.57 17.49 5.58
N ASP A 185 4.16 16.69 6.55
CA ASP A 185 4.34 16.99 7.96
C ASP A 185 5.52 16.19 8.51
N VAL A 186 6.43 16.87 9.19
CA VAL A 186 7.49 16.22 9.97
C VAL A 186 7.24 16.49 11.45
N TYR A 187 6.99 15.42 12.21
CA TYR A 187 6.79 15.48 13.65
C TYR A 187 8.07 15.04 14.36
N CYS A 188 8.63 15.90 15.20
CA CYS A 188 9.73 15.54 16.09
C CYS A 188 9.21 14.67 17.23
N ILE A 189 9.95 13.62 17.60
CA ILE A 189 9.65 12.82 18.79
C ILE A 189 10.33 13.46 20.00
N VAL A 190 9.53 14.02 20.91
CA VAL A 190 9.99 14.64 22.16
C VAL A 190 9.32 13.92 23.31
N ASP A 191 10.11 13.31 24.20
CA ASP A 191 9.62 12.53 25.35
C ASP A 191 8.60 11.44 24.99
N GLY A 192 8.71 10.87 23.78
CA GLY A 192 7.81 9.83 23.25
C GLY A 192 6.54 10.36 22.61
N GLU A 193 6.34 11.69 22.55
CA GLU A 193 5.22 12.33 21.87
C GLU A 193 5.67 12.99 20.56
N GLY A 194 4.84 12.88 19.51
CA GLY A 194 5.08 13.55 18.24
C GLY A 194 4.61 15.00 18.28
N VAL A 195 5.52 15.95 18.07
CA VAL A 195 5.22 17.38 18.00
C VAL A 195 5.55 17.89 16.59
N LEU A 196 4.60 18.58 15.95
CA LEU A 196 4.80 19.10 14.59
C LEU A 196 6.01 20.04 14.56
N GLY A 197 7.04 19.65 13.78
CA GLY A 197 8.29 20.39 13.62
C GLY A 197 8.37 21.13 12.29
N MET A 198 7.90 20.53 11.20
CA MET A 198 7.86 21.15 9.86
C MET A 198 6.55 20.84 9.15
N HIS A 199 6.05 21.82 8.38
CA HIS A 199 4.95 21.66 7.43
C HIS A 199 5.42 22.20 6.08
N VAL A 200 5.75 21.29 5.16
CA VAL A 200 6.29 21.62 3.84
C VAL A 200 5.17 21.57 2.83
N THR A 201 4.90 22.71 2.19
CA THR A 201 3.86 22.85 1.15
C THR A 201 4.48 23.25 -0.18
N GLN A 202 3.70 23.20 -1.25
CA GLN A 202 4.12 23.77 -2.53
C GLN A 202 4.50 25.26 -2.40
N SER A 203 3.82 26.01 -1.53
CA SER A 203 4.15 27.42 -1.29
C SER A 203 5.49 27.61 -0.56
N THR A 204 5.89 26.64 0.27
CA THR A 204 7.20 26.63 0.93
C THR A 204 8.33 26.56 -0.09
N ILE A 205 8.14 25.79 -1.16
CA ILE A 205 9.18 25.55 -2.18
C ILE A 205 9.12 26.52 -3.37
N ALA A 206 7.97 27.16 -3.63
CA ALA A 206 7.75 28.06 -4.78
C ALA A 206 8.70 29.28 -4.84
N GLY A 207 9.37 29.62 -3.74
CA GLY A 207 10.35 30.71 -3.68
C GLY A 207 11.78 30.30 -4.02
N TYR A 208 12.04 29.02 -4.23
CA TYR A 208 13.38 28.47 -4.45
C TYR A 208 13.58 28.06 -5.91
N ASP A 209 14.81 28.19 -6.39
CA ASP A 209 15.18 27.70 -7.71
C ASP A 209 15.38 26.18 -7.65
N GLU A 210 14.36 25.42 -8.05
CA GLU A 210 14.41 23.95 -8.12
C GLU A 210 15.48 23.41 -9.10
N ALA A 211 16.00 24.27 -9.99
CA ALA A 211 17.10 23.92 -10.89
C ALA A 211 18.48 24.10 -10.24
N GLN A 212 18.55 24.46 -8.96
CA GLN A 212 19.81 24.53 -8.22
C GLN A 212 19.72 23.74 -6.92
N PRO A 213 20.68 22.83 -6.67
CA PRO A 213 20.68 22.06 -5.44
C PRO A 213 20.95 23.01 -4.28
N GLN A 214 20.12 22.92 -3.23
CA GLN A 214 20.27 23.77 -2.05
C GLN A 214 21.26 23.12 -1.08
N THR A 215 22.35 23.80 -0.78
CA THR A 215 23.32 23.36 0.25
C THR A 215 22.89 23.74 1.66
N VAL A 216 21.90 24.61 1.78
CA VAL A 216 21.25 25.02 3.03
C VAL A 216 19.83 24.47 3.02
N PRO A 217 19.31 23.94 4.15
CA PRO A 217 17.93 23.52 4.24
C PRO A 217 16.96 24.63 3.82
N VAL A 218 15.92 24.26 3.10
CA VAL A 218 14.77 25.12 2.86
C VAL A 218 13.97 25.32 4.15
N MET A 219 13.90 24.29 4.98
CA MET A 219 13.23 24.31 6.28
C MET A 219 13.93 23.36 7.25
N GLU A 220 13.96 23.73 8.52
CA GLU A 220 14.49 22.90 9.61
C GLU A 220 13.44 22.79 10.72
N ALA A 221 13.39 21.64 11.39
CA ALA A 221 12.52 21.42 12.53
C ALA A 221 13.16 22.01 13.81
N PRO A 222 12.42 22.75 14.64
CA PRO A 222 13.00 23.42 15.80
C PRO A 222 13.25 22.50 17.01
N MET A 223 12.71 21.28 17.01
CA MET A 223 12.69 20.37 18.19
C MET A 223 13.44 19.06 17.97
N CYS A 224 13.96 18.84 16.76
CA CYS A 224 14.77 17.69 16.38
C CYS A 224 15.68 18.11 15.23
N ASP A 225 16.75 17.36 14.99
CA ASP A 225 17.67 17.63 13.87
C ASP A 225 17.10 17.03 12.58
N ALA A 226 16.02 17.64 12.10
CA ALA A 226 15.35 17.25 10.86
C ALA A 226 15.29 18.44 9.90
N SER A 227 15.68 18.21 8.65
CA SER A 227 15.87 19.28 7.65
C SER A 227 15.36 18.86 6.28
N PHE A 228 14.71 19.78 5.58
CA PHE A 228 14.18 19.60 4.24
C PHE A 228 15.01 20.37 3.21
N TYR A 229 15.38 19.70 2.12
CA TYR A 229 16.23 20.23 1.04
C TYR A 229 15.56 20.05 -0.32
N LEU A 230 15.91 20.95 -1.24
CA LEU A 230 15.64 20.80 -2.67
C LEU A 230 16.94 20.36 -3.37
N LEU A 231 16.83 19.29 -4.15
CA LEU A 231 17.89 18.73 -4.96
C LEU A 231 17.73 19.14 -6.43
N ASP A 232 18.84 19.20 -7.15
CA ASP A 232 18.85 19.58 -8.56
C ASP A 232 18.32 18.47 -9.47
N GLY A 233 17.22 18.75 -10.17
CA GLY A 233 16.90 18.24 -11.52
C GLY A 233 16.88 16.73 -11.73
N GLY A 234 16.94 15.94 -10.67
CA GLY A 234 17.01 14.48 -10.70
C GLY A 234 15.64 13.81 -10.55
N GLU A 235 15.67 12.48 -10.49
CA GLU A 235 14.47 11.68 -10.21
C GLU A 235 13.87 11.99 -8.83
N TYR A 236 14.71 12.41 -7.88
CA TYR A 236 14.32 12.73 -6.51
C TYR A 236 14.68 14.19 -6.16
N PRO A 237 13.84 15.17 -6.51
CA PRO A 237 14.12 16.59 -6.26
C PRO A 237 13.93 17.01 -4.78
N TYR A 238 13.39 16.14 -3.93
CA TYR A 238 13.13 16.43 -2.52
C TYR A 238 13.93 15.51 -1.60
N GLN A 239 14.55 16.07 -0.58
CA GLN A 239 15.31 15.31 0.43
C GLN A 239 14.92 15.75 1.84
N ILE A 240 14.69 14.77 2.71
CA ILE A 240 14.46 14.96 4.15
C ILE A 240 15.57 14.24 4.88
N ASN A 241 16.32 14.98 5.67
CA ASN A 241 17.36 14.46 6.54
C ASN A 241 16.84 14.45 7.97
N ILE A 242 17.10 13.36 8.68
CA ILE A 242 16.90 13.23 10.12
C ILE A 242 18.24 12.78 10.69
N VAL A 243 18.79 13.54 11.64
CA VAL A 243 20.04 13.22 12.33
C VAL A 243 19.73 12.84 13.77
N ASP A 244 20.32 11.74 14.24
CA ASP A 244 20.17 11.32 15.64
C ASP A 244 21.18 11.99 16.58
N SER A 245 21.05 11.71 17.88
CA SER A 245 21.97 12.23 18.89
C SER A 245 23.41 11.74 18.78
N GLU A 246 23.67 10.68 17.99
CA GLU A 246 25.00 10.14 17.70
C GLU A 246 25.59 10.71 16.40
N GLY A 247 24.83 11.53 15.67
CA GLY A 247 25.22 12.11 14.39
C GLY A 247 24.94 11.21 13.18
N LYS A 248 24.21 10.10 13.34
CA LYS A 248 23.81 9.23 12.24
C LYS A 248 22.74 9.90 11.41
N LEU A 249 22.86 9.80 10.09
CA LEU A 249 21.97 10.45 9.13
C LEU A 249 21.02 9.43 8.49
N TYR A 250 19.72 9.71 8.62
CA TYR A 250 18.64 9.02 7.93
C TYR A 250 18.14 9.94 6.82
N GLU A 251 18.37 9.55 5.57
CA GLU A 251 18.00 10.31 4.38
C GLU A 251 16.75 9.70 3.75
N THR A 252 15.76 10.52 3.43
CA THR A 252 14.59 10.14 2.63
C THR A 252 14.54 11.02 1.39
N LEU A 253 14.65 10.40 0.22
CA LEU A 253 14.59 11.06 -1.08
C LEU A 253 13.22 10.81 -1.71
N CYS A 254 12.54 11.86 -2.18
CA CYS A 254 11.21 11.77 -2.75
C CYS A 254 11.15 12.36 -4.16
N THR A 255 10.33 11.73 -5.01
CA THR A 255 10.04 12.19 -6.38
C THR A 255 9.08 13.39 -6.42
N ASP A 256 8.20 13.49 -5.41
CA ASP A 256 7.27 14.60 -5.19
C ASP A 256 6.99 14.82 -3.68
N LEU A 257 6.22 15.85 -3.33
CA LEU A 257 5.79 16.09 -1.94
C LEU A 257 4.82 15.02 -1.42
N THR A 258 4.27 14.15 -2.27
CA THR A 258 3.51 13.00 -1.77
C THR A 258 4.42 11.89 -1.27
N CYS A 259 5.71 11.88 -1.65
CA CYS A 259 6.69 10.83 -1.32
C CYS A 259 6.18 9.39 -1.59
N ALA A 260 5.23 9.22 -2.52
CA ALA A 260 4.68 7.92 -2.89
C ALA A 260 5.77 7.00 -3.47
N THR A 261 6.67 7.57 -4.27
CA THR A 261 7.92 6.95 -4.69
C THR A 261 9.07 7.62 -3.96
N ARG A 262 9.81 6.83 -3.17
CA ARG A 262 10.89 7.30 -2.31
C ARG A 262 12.01 6.28 -2.15
N ILE A 263 13.19 6.76 -1.79
CA ILE A 263 14.34 5.96 -1.37
C ILE A 263 14.71 6.40 0.05
N SER A 264 14.98 5.43 0.92
CA SER A 264 15.47 5.68 2.27
C SER A 264 16.91 5.16 2.40
N ARG A 265 17.79 5.94 3.03
CA ARG A 265 19.19 5.58 3.28
C ARG A 265 19.56 5.87 4.72
N PHE A 266 20.54 5.11 5.20
CA PHE A 266 21.16 5.28 6.51
C PHE A 266 22.67 5.47 6.31
N ILE A 267 23.23 6.46 6.97
CA ILE A 267 24.65 6.82 6.92
C ILE A 267 25.15 6.96 8.36
N ASP A 268 26.05 6.09 8.79
CA ASP A 268 26.78 6.23 10.05
C ASP A 268 28.11 6.95 9.79
N PRO A 269 28.36 8.14 10.35
CA PRO A 269 29.62 8.85 10.13
C PRO A 269 30.85 8.12 10.70
N ASN A 270 30.66 7.04 11.47
CA ASN A 270 31.74 6.27 12.07
C ASN A 270 32.10 4.99 11.29
N GLU A 271 31.37 4.64 10.23
CA GLU A 271 31.65 3.50 9.34
C GLU A 271 32.36 3.91 8.04
#